data_AF-A0A679JBH7-F1
#
_entry.id   AF-A0A679JBH7-F1
#
_cell.length_a   1.000
_cell.length_b   1.000
_cell.length_c   1.000
_cell.angle_alpha   90.00
_cell.angle_beta   90.00
_cell.angle_gamma   90.00
#
_symmetry.space_group_name_H-M   'P 1'
#
loop_
_entity.id
_entity.type
_entity.pdbx_description
1 polymer ?
#
loop_
_entity_poly.entity_id
_entity_poly.type
_entity_poly.pdbx_seq_one_letter_code
_entity_poly.pdbx_strand_id
1 'polypeptide(L)'
;MDRKGIEPVGKKETRVSQSPPLVDTKLAGVVLVCGECEERKDGPSRLRARQVRKELKHGLSGLPVRLRVVQCSCLGLCPKKAMALAAVAQGHAPLAAEVCRDEDVQAFAKALGRSLR
;
A
#
# COMPACT_ATOMS: atom_id res chain seq x y z
N MET A 1 -34.01 -55.06 -1.97
CA MET A 1 -33.75 -53.72 -2.56
C MET A 1 -33.31 -52.86 -1.40
N ASP A 2 -32.06 -53.01 -1.02
CA ASP A 2 -31.52 -52.46 0.23
C ASP A 2 -30.62 -51.29 -0.11
N ARG A 3 -31.10 -50.07 0.15
CA ARG A 3 -30.34 -48.84 -0.05
C ARG A 3 -29.39 -48.66 1.15
N LYS A 4 -28.10 -48.92 0.94
CA LYS A 4 -27.01 -48.55 1.85
C LYS A 4 -27.03 -47.04 2.09
N GLY A 5 -27.14 -46.64 3.35
CA GLY A 5 -26.91 -45.26 3.79
C GLY A 5 -25.45 -44.86 3.58
N ILE A 6 -25.25 -43.68 3.01
CA ILE A 6 -23.94 -43.05 2.84
C ILE A 6 -23.78 -42.11 4.03
N GLU A 7 -22.83 -42.39 4.92
CA GLU A 7 -22.45 -41.45 5.98
C GLU A 7 -21.51 -40.37 5.43
N PRO A 8 -21.72 -39.08 5.76
CA PRO A 8 -20.79 -38.04 5.37
C PRO A 8 -19.57 -38.04 6.31
N VAL A 9 -18.40 -38.38 5.76
CA VAL A 9 -17.10 -38.15 6.40
C VAL A 9 -16.81 -36.65 6.40
N GLY A 10 -17.37 -35.93 7.37
CA GLY A 10 -17.02 -34.55 7.67
C GLY A 10 -15.70 -34.52 8.44
N LYS A 11 -14.56 -34.40 7.74
CA LYS A 11 -13.29 -34.05 8.39
C LYS A 11 -13.43 -32.64 8.99
N LYS A 12 -13.57 -32.55 10.31
CA LYS A 12 -13.41 -31.30 11.06
C LYS A 12 -11.94 -30.92 10.99
N GLU A 13 -11.60 -30.03 10.08
CA GLU A 13 -10.30 -29.39 10.03
C GLU A 13 -10.20 -28.39 11.19
N THR A 14 -9.61 -28.83 12.29
CA THR A 14 -9.31 -27.98 13.45
C THR A 14 -8.29 -26.94 13.00
N ARG A 15 -8.76 -25.74 12.63
CA ARG A 15 -7.88 -24.59 12.39
C ARG A 15 -7.13 -24.30 13.68
N VAL A 16 -5.84 -24.60 13.70
CA VAL A 16 -4.92 -24.10 14.71
C VAL A 16 -4.91 -22.58 14.54
N SER A 17 -5.53 -21.87 15.48
CA SER A 17 -5.45 -20.40 15.54
C SER A 17 -4.06 -20.05 16.04
N GLN A 18 -3.09 -20.01 15.13
CA GLN A 18 -1.80 -19.41 15.42
C GLN A 18 -2.02 -17.90 15.47
N SER A 19 -1.64 -17.28 16.58
CA SER A 19 -1.54 -15.83 16.67
C SER A 19 -0.66 -15.35 15.51
N PRO A 20 -1.06 -14.26 14.81
CA PRO A 20 -0.30 -13.78 13.67
C PRO A 20 1.12 -13.43 14.12
N PRO A 21 2.16 -13.75 13.32
CA PRO A 21 3.55 -13.48 13.65
C PRO A 21 3.86 -12.00 13.46
N LEU A 22 3.24 -11.15 14.29
CA LEU A 22 3.41 -9.70 14.27
C LEU A 22 4.69 -9.30 14.98
N VAL A 23 5.32 -8.24 14.49
CA VAL A 23 6.52 -7.65 15.10
C VAL A 23 6.22 -6.22 15.52
N ASP A 24 6.75 -5.83 16.69
CA ASP A 24 6.66 -4.45 17.13
C ASP A 24 7.53 -3.54 16.27
N THR A 25 6.96 -2.42 15.84
CA THR A 25 7.66 -1.44 15.00
C THR A 25 7.47 -0.03 15.54
N LYS A 26 8.52 0.77 15.44
CA LYS A 26 8.48 2.22 15.73
C LYS A 26 7.89 3.05 14.59
N LEU A 27 7.42 2.40 13.52
CA LEU A 27 6.82 3.07 12.37
C LEU A 27 5.32 3.25 12.59
N ALA A 28 4.83 4.47 12.40
CA ALA A 28 3.39 4.73 12.38
C ALA A 28 2.74 4.28 11.07
N GLY A 29 3.53 4.05 10.03
CA GLY A 29 3.01 3.64 8.72
C GLY A 29 4.07 3.54 7.63
N VAL A 30 3.62 3.14 6.45
CA VAL A 30 4.41 3.01 5.23
C VAL A 30 3.74 3.75 4.08
N VAL A 31 4.56 4.35 3.23
CA VAL A 31 4.15 4.95 1.96
C VAL A 31 4.81 4.16 0.84
N LEU A 32 3.99 3.62 -0.05
CA LEU A 32 4.34 2.75 -1.16
C LEU A 32 4.32 3.57 -2.44
N VAL A 33 5.42 3.50 -3.20
CA VAL A 33 5.56 4.10 -4.52
C VAL A 33 5.71 2.97 -5.54
N CYS A 34 4.74 2.84 -6.45
CA CYS A 34 4.79 1.83 -7.50
C CYS A 34 5.92 2.14 -8.49
N GLY A 35 6.97 1.32 -8.51
CA GLY A 35 8.08 1.43 -9.46
C GLY A 35 7.66 1.06 -10.88
N GLU A 36 6.90 -0.03 -11.04
CA GLU A 36 6.51 -0.55 -12.36
C GLU A 36 5.65 0.40 -13.18
N CYS A 37 4.99 1.39 -12.55
CA CYS A 37 4.26 2.41 -13.29
C CYS A 37 5.14 3.15 -14.30
N GLU A 38 6.41 3.44 -13.98
CA GLU A 38 7.30 4.21 -14.87
C GLU A 38 7.83 3.41 -16.07
N GLU A 39 7.66 2.08 -16.04
CA GLU A 39 8.11 1.15 -17.08
C GLU A 39 6.99 0.80 -18.08
N ARG A 40 5.74 1.13 -17.73
CA ARG A 40 4.57 0.87 -18.59
C ARG A 40 4.54 1.79 -19.81
N LYS A 41 4.06 1.26 -20.94
CA LYS A 41 3.84 2.04 -22.18
C LYS A 41 2.88 3.21 -21.98
N ASP A 42 1.88 3.04 -21.13
CA ASP A 42 0.91 4.05 -20.73
C ASP A 42 1.18 4.60 -19.33
N GLY A 43 2.42 4.46 -18.84
CA GLY A 43 2.90 5.05 -17.60
C GLY A 43 3.14 6.57 -17.69
N PRO A 44 3.58 7.20 -16.60
CA PRO A 44 3.89 8.62 -16.60
C PRO A 44 5.12 8.91 -17.45
N SER A 45 5.09 9.98 -18.22
CA SER A 45 6.21 10.38 -19.09
C SER A 45 7.26 11.23 -18.38
N ARG A 46 6.89 11.92 -17.29
CA ARG A 46 7.72 12.89 -16.59
C ARG A 46 8.02 12.55 -15.13
N LEU A 47 7.29 11.60 -14.54
CA LEU A 47 7.52 11.18 -13.16
C LEU A 47 8.38 9.94 -13.10
N ARG A 48 9.39 9.98 -12.22
CA ARG A 48 10.21 8.82 -11.89
C ARG A 48 10.00 8.41 -10.43
N ALA A 49 9.89 7.11 -10.17
CA ALA A 49 9.65 6.57 -8.83
C ALA A 49 10.71 7.03 -7.84
N ARG A 50 11.97 7.16 -8.28
CA ARG A 50 13.08 7.70 -7.47
C ARG A 50 12.85 9.16 -7.05
N GLN A 51 12.41 10.00 -7.98
CA GLN A 51 12.11 11.41 -7.70
C GLN A 51 10.92 11.51 -6.75
N VAL A 52 9.83 10.80 -7.04
CA VAL A 52 8.62 10.76 -6.20
C VAL A 52 8.96 10.36 -4.77
N ARG A 53 9.80 9.33 -4.57
CA ARG A 53 10.27 8.97 -3.22
C ARG A 53 11.03 10.08 -2.53
N LYS A 54 11.87 10.82 -3.24
CA LYS A 54 12.67 11.92 -2.66
C LYS A 54 11.73 13.04 -2.19
N GLU A 55 10.76 13.40 -3.01
CA GLU A 55 9.75 14.42 -2.68
C GLU A 55 8.86 14.00 -1.52
N LEU A 56 8.36 12.77 -1.50
CA LEU A 56 7.58 12.25 -0.37
C LEU A 56 8.39 12.25 0.93
N LYS A 57 9.65 11.80 0.89
CA LYS A 57 10.52 11.85 2.07
C LYS A 57 10.72 13.26 2.58
N HIS A 58 10.88 14.23 1.68
CA HIS A 58 11.02 15.63 2.05
C HIS A 58 9.71 16.18 2.66
N GLY A 59 8.57 16.00 1.97
CA GLY A 59 7.27 16.51 2.39
C GLY A 59 6.73 15.89 3.68
N LEU A 60 7.16 14.67 4.01
CA LEU A 60 6.75 13.95 5.23
C LEU A 60 7.76 14.07 6.39
N SER A 61 8.92 14.71 6.18
CA SER A 61 10.00 14.76 7.17
C SER A 61 9.66 15.52 8.45
N GLY A 62 8.72 16.47 8.38
CA GLY A 62 8.29 17.29 9.52
C GLY A 62 7.13 16.70 10.33
N LEU A 63 6.68 15.48 10.04
CA LEU A 63 5.59 14.87 10.81
C LEU A 63 6.08 14.38 12.17
N PRO A 64 5.24 14.47 13.23
CA PRO A 64 5.59 13.97 14.56
C PRO A 64 5.67 12.43 14.62
N VAL A 65 5.19 11.76 13.57
CA VAL A 65 5.17 10.30 13.44
C VAL A 65 6.19 9.81 12.42
N ARG A 66 6.71 8.61 12.64
CA ARG A 66 7.74 8.02 11.78
C ARG A 66 7.12 7.19 10.66
N LEU A 67 7.11 7.73 9.44
CA LEU A 67 6.69 7.01 8.23
C LEU A 67 7.89 6.47 7.44
N ARG A 68 7.72 5.33 6.78
CA ARG A 68 8.71 4.79 5.84
C ARG A 68 8.23 4.89 4.41
N VAL A 69 8.96 5.62 3.56
CA VAL A 69 8.71 5.68 2.12
C VAL A 69 9.53 4.60 1.40
N VAL A 70 8.87 3.70 0.67
CA VAL A 70 9.48 2.59 -0.06
C VAL A 70 9.04 2.58 -1.52
N GLN A 71 9.91 2.07 -2.40
CA GLN A 71 9.52 1.68 -3.75
C GLN A 71 9.08 0.22 -3.69
N CYS A 72 8.00 -0.13 -4.38
CA CYS A 72 7.51 -1.49 -4.51
C CYS A 72 7.27 -1.85 -5.98
N SER A 73 6.98 -3.12 -6.23
CA SER A 73 6.40 -3.64 -7.47
C SER A 73 4.97 -3.12 -7.67
N CYS A 74 4.27 -3.64 -8.67
CA CYS A 74 2.90 -3.26 -9.01
C CYS A 74 1.95 -3.29 -7.80
N LEU A 75 1.16 -2.21 -7.65
CA LEU A 75 0.09 -2.08 -6.65
C LEU A 75 -1.30 -2.53 -7.17
N GLY A 76 -1.41 -2.98 -8.42
CA GLY A 76 -2.67 -3.39 -9.05
C GLY A 76 -3.62 -2.24 -9.45
N LEU A 77 -3.23 -0.98 -9.23
CA LEU A 77 -4.05 0.20 -9.56
C LEU A 77 -3.84 0.71 -11.00
N CYS A 78 -2.62 0.53 -11.54
CA CYS A 78 -2.22 0.83 -12.93
C CYS A 78 -2.91 2.03 -13.62
N PRO A 79 -2.88 3.24 -13.02
CA PRO A 79 -3.52 4.41 -13.61
C PRO A 79 -2.85 4.80 -14.94
N LYS A 80 -3.59 5.52 -15.80
CA LYS A 80 -3.12 5.92 -17.13
C LYS A 80 -2.33 7.23 -17.04
N LYS A 81 -1.14 7.26 -17.64
CA LYS A 81 -0.20 8.40 -17.64
C LYS A 81 0.20 8.90 -16.24
N ALA A 82 0.07 8.04 -15.23
CA ALA A 82 0.25 8.39 -13.83
C ALA A 82 0.98 7.28 -13.07
N MET A 83 1.48 7.62 -11.88
CA MET A 83 2.05 6.69 -10.93
C MET A 83 1.06 6.41 -9.80
N ALA A 84 0.99 5.16 -9.36
CA ALA A 84 0.21 4.79 -8.19
C ALA A 84 1.04 4.97 -6.90
N LEU A 85 0.45 5.66 -5.94
CA LEU A 85 0.92 5.76 -4.55
C LEU A 85 -0.10 5.13 -3.62
N ALA A 86 0.36 4.56 -2.51
CA ALA A 86 -0.48 4.19 -1.39
C ALA A 86 0.18 4.53 -0.06
N ALA A 87 -0.62 4.80 0.96
CA ALA A 87 -0.17 4.95 2.33
C ALA A 87 -1.06 4.13 3.26
N VAL A 88 -0.40 3.41 4.17
CA VAL A 88 -1.06 2.66 5.24
C VAL A 88 -0.44 3.12 6.54
N ALA A 89 -1.28 3.54 7.49
CA ALA A 89 -0.85 3.99 8.80
C ALA A 89 -1.72 3.39 9.90
N GLN A 90 -1.14 3.19 11.07
CA GLN A 90 -1.80 2.59 12.22
C GLN A 90 -3.04 3.40 12.61
N GLY A 91 -4.19 2.74 12.73
CA GLY A 91 -5.44 3.40 13.13
C GLY A 91 -6.10 4.28 12.05
N HIS A 92 -5.57 4.30 10.82
CA HIS A 92 -6.11 5.11 9.73
C HIS A 92 -6.50 4.24 8.53
N ALA A 93 -7.55 4.66 7.82
CA ALA A 93 -7.92 4.05 6.55
C ALA A 93 -6.77 4.21 5.54
N PRO A 94 -6.51 3.20 4.69
CA PRO A 94 -5.53 3.33 3.62
C PRO A 94 -5.88 4.49 2.68
N LEU A 95 -4.86 5.23 2.26
CA LEU A 95 -4.98 6.25 1.23
C LEU A 95 -4.30 5.74 -0.04
N ALA A 96 -4.93 5.97 -1.19
CA ALA A 96 -4.36 5.70 -2.50
C ALA A 96 -4.47 6.95 -3.37
N ALA A 97 -3.50 7.16 -4.25
CA ALA A 97 -3.51 8.27 -5.18
C ALA A 97 -2.90 7.87 -6.52
N GLU A 98 -3.46 8.44 -7.58
CA GLU A 98 -2.78 8.59 -8.85
C GLU A 98 -2.07 9.94 -8.86
N VAL A 99 -0.80 9.95 -9.29
CA VAL A 99 0.00 11.18 -9.38
C VAL A 99 0.58 11.32 -10.78
N CYS A 100 0.38 12.48 -11.39
CA CYS A 100 0.79 12.78 -12.76
C CYS A 100 1.95 13.79 -12.80
N ARG A 101 2.10 14.59 -11.75
CA ARG A 101 3.10 15.66 -11.60
C ARG A 101 3.50 15.84 -10.14
N ASP A 102 4.58 16.58 -9.92
CA ASP A 102 5.19 16.81 -8.60
C ASP A 102 4.19 17.49 -7.62
N GLU A 103 3.29 18.34 -8.12
CA GLU A 103 2.25 18.98 -7.31
C GLU A 103 1.26 17.96 -6.71
N ASP A 104 0.97 16.88 -7.44
CA ASP A 104 0.09 15.82 -6.94
C ASP A 104 0.79 15.02 -5.82
N VAL A 105 2.11 14.82 -5.94
CA VAL A 105 2.95 14.19 -4.89
C VAL A 105 2.93 15.03 -3.61
N GLN A 106 3.08 16.36 -3.75
CA GLN A 106 2.98 17.28 -2.63
C GLN A 106 1.57 17.31 -2.02
N ALA A 107 0.53 17.30 -2.85
CA ALA A 107 -0.85 17.26 -2.40
C ALA A 107 -1.15 15.98 -1.61
N PHE A 108 -0.66 14.83 -2.08
CA PHE A 108 -0.74 13.57 -1.38
C PHE A 108 -0.01 13.60 -0.03
N ALA A 109 1.23 14.13 0.02
CA ALA A 109 1.97 14.26 1.26
C ALA A 109 1.26 15.16 2.28
N LYS A 110 0.67 16.27 1.84
CA LYS A 110 -0.14 17.17 2.69
C LYS A 110 -1.41 16.49 3.18
N ALA A 111 -2.11 15.74 2.33
CA ALA A 111 -3.31 15.00 2.70
C ALA A 111 -3.00 13.93 3.76
N LEU A 112 -1.94 13.14 3.53
CA LEU A 112 -1.45 12.16 4.51
C LEU A 112 -1.02 12.83 5.82
N GLY A 113 -0.29 13.95 5.74
CA GLY A 113 0.10 14.70 6.93
C GLY A 113 -1.08 15.25 7.74
N ARG A 114 -2.24 15.50 7.10
CA ARG A 114 -3.47 15.90 7.80
C ARG A 114 -4.21 14.71 8.41
N SER A 115 -4.18 13.55 7.76
CA SER A 115 -4.86 12.36 8.27
C SER A 115 -4.16 11.76 9.50
N LEU A 116 -2.88 12.07 9.71
CA LEU A 116 -2.04 11.57 10.80
C LEU A 116 -1.86 12.57 11.96
N ARG A 117 -2.58 13.68 11.95
CA ARG A 117 -2.61 14.65 13.06
C ARG A 117 -3.64 14.26 14.10
#